data_AF-A0A956P2M1-F1
#
_entry.id   AF-A0A956P2M1-F1
#
_cell.length_a   1.000
_cell.length_b   1.000
_cell.length_c   1.000
_cell.angle_alpha   90.00
_cell.angle_beta   90.00
_cell.angle_gamma   90.00
#
_symmetry.space_group_name_H-M   'P 1'
#
loop_
_entity.id
_entity.type
_entity.pdbx_description
1 polymer ?
#
loop_
_entity_poly.entity_id
_entity_poly.type
_entity_poly.pdbx_seq_one_letter_code
_entity_poly.pdbx_strand_id
1 'polypeptide(L)'
;DAAINPGNSGGPLVNALGQVIGVSASILSNTGESVGVGFAIPIERALRVARELVQDGSVRRAWVGLDVAGADRMNDWKSAGGVPVVAVVPDGPAARAGLQTGDVLVRANGRRLRNYLDWEAVLLDIHIGDRIDVVALSDGREASHRIVPADLPTVTAERVRLRGLDLTTLTPAIRAQLGVRSDAGATIVSVPDETTRLTGLRDGDVIVRVDYVSDRRVVQAPITSTRDLARVLDAIPRDARFRLWYERQGRYVYVDLRS
;
A
#
# COMPACT_ATOMS: atom_id res chain seq x y z
N ASP A 1 5.86 -17.24 29.58
CA ASP A 1 5.67 -17.26 28.12
C ASP A 1 4.49 -18.15 27.79
N ALA A 2 3.62 -17.71 26.88
CA ALA A 2 2.48 -18.51 26.45
C ALA A 2 2.82 -19.17 25.11
N ALA A 3 2.72 -20.50 25.05
CA ALA A 3 2.94 -21.24 23.80
C ALA A 3 1.81 -20.93 22.81
N ILE A 4 2.08 -20.07 21.83
CA ILE A 4 1.25 -19.92 20.63
C ILE A 4 1.78 -20.93 19.61
N ASN A 5 0.90 -21.65 18.92
CA ASN A 5 1.23 -22.63 17.88
C ASN A 5 0.35 -22.36 16.63
N PRO A 6 0.72 -22.87 15.44
CA PRO A 6 -0.16 -22.86 14.28
C PRO A 6 -1.54 -23.45 14.63
N GLY A 7 -2.61 -22.70 14.37
CA GLY A 7 -3.99 -23.05 14.78
C GLY A 7 -4.58 -22.14 15.87
N ASN A 8 -3.75 -21.41 16.62
CA ASN A 8 -4.21 -20.42 17.59
C ASN A 8 -4.29 -18.99 17.02
N SER A 9 -3.83 -18.77 15.78
CA SER A 9 -3.92 -17.46 15.10
C SER A 9 -5.38 -17.00 14.99
N GLY A 10 -5.64 -15.78 15.45
CA GLY A 10 -6.99 -15.20 15.55
C GLY A 10 -7.69 -15.43 16.90
N GLY A 11 -7.15 -16.29 17.78
CA GLY A 11 -7.70 -16.53 19.11
C GLY A 11 -7.35 -15.45 20.14
N PRO A 12 -8.18 -15.25 21.19
CA PRO A 12 -7.95 -14.24 22.20
C PRO A 12 -6.75 -14.59 23.10
N LEU A 13 -5.92 -13.60 23.38
CA LEU A 13 -4.95 -13.64 24.47
C LEU A 13 -5.60 -12.98 25.69
N VAL A 14 -5.66 -13.69 26.81
CA VAL A 14 -6.31 -13.20 28.05
C VAL A 14 -5.31 -13.03 29.19
N ASN A 15 -5.56 -12.06 30.06
CA ASN A 15 -4.83 -11.92 31.33
C ASN A 15 -5.40 -12.87 32.41
N ALA A 16 -4.78 -12.88 33.59
CA ALA A 16 -5.20 -13.74 34.71
C ALA A 16 -6.63 -13.46 35.23
N LEU A 17 -7.21 -12.31 34.88
CA LEU A 17 -8.58 -11.94 35.22
C LEU A 17 -9.59 -12.36 34.13
N GLY A 18 -9.14 -13.04 33.08
CA GLY A 18 -9.99 -13.42 31.94
C GLY A 18 -10.30 -12.27 30.98
N GLN A 19 -9.64 -11.13 31.10
CA GLN A 19 -9.83 -10.00 30.18
C GLN A 19 -9.00 -10.23 28.92
N VAL A 20 -9.59 -10.01 27.75
CA VAL A 20 -8.86 -10.09 26.47
C VAL A 20 -7.91 -8.90 26.36
N ILE A 21 -6.62 -9.18 26.24
CA ILE A 21 -5.53 -8.20 26.11
C ILE A 21 -4.88 -8.22 24.72
N GLY A 22 -5.22 -9.20 23.88
CA GLY A 22 -4.76 -9.23 22.49
C GLY A 22 -5.39 -10.32 21.65
N VAL A 23 -4.97 -10.36 20.39
CA VAL A 23 -5.32 -11.40 19.41
C VAL A 23 -4.04 -12.08 18.95
N SER A 24 -3.94 -13.38 19.13
CA SER A 24 -2.79 -14.18 18.72
C SER A 24 -2.57 -14.04 17.21
N ALA A 25 -1.35 -13.68 16.79
CA ALA A 25 -1.05 -13.41 15.38
C ALA A 25 -0.09 -14.46 14.81
N SER A 26 1.12 -14.54 15.35
CA SER A 26 2.20 -15.38 14.81
C SER A 26 3.18 -15.81 15.90
N ILE A 27 4.10 -16.70 15.52
CA ILE A 27 5.22 -17.18 16.34
C ILE A 27 6.53 -16.80 15.65
N LEU A 28 7.60 -16.61 16.41
CA LEU A 28 8.94 -16.64 15.83
C LEU A 28 9.34 -18.12 15.67
N SER A 29 9.52 -18.61 14.44
CA SER A 29 9.94 -20.00 14.23
C SER A 29 10.79 -20.18 12.97
N ASN A 30 11.92 -20.88 13.10
CA ASN A 30 12.75 -21.32 11.96
C ASN A 30 12.34 -22.71 11.45
N THR A 31 11.46 -23.43 12.14
CA THR A 31 11.11 -24.84 11.89
C THR A 31 9.61 -25.13 11.86
N GLY A 32 8.76 -24.15 12.19
CA GLY A 32 7.30 -24.30 12.33
C GLY A 32 6.82 -24.56 13.77
N GLU A 33 7.72 -24.85 14.71
CA GLU A 33 7.42 -25.07 16.14
C GLU A 33 7.68 -23.80 16.98
N SER A 34 6.89 -23.60 18.03
CA SER A 34 7.02 -22.44 18.93
C SER A 34 8.24 -22.56 19.82
N VAL A 35 9.17 -21.60 19.72
CA VAL A 35 10.37 -21.51 20.58
C VAL A 35 10.09 -20.75 21.88
N GLY A 36 8.83 -20.69 22.34
CA GLY A 36 8.42 -19.94 23.52
C GLY A 36 8.17 -18.44 23.29
N VAL A 37 8.19 -17.97 22.03
CA VAL A 37 7.90 -16.57 21.67
C VAL A 37 6.67 -16.50 20.77
N GLY A 38 5.54 -16.16 21.38
CA GLY A 38 4.28 -15.87 20.69
C GLY A 38 4.02 -14.37 20.59
N PHE A 39 3.55 -13.91 19.44
CA PHE A 39 3.16 -12.51 19.20
C PHE A 39 1.65 -12.37 19.19
N ALA A 40 1.17 -11.31 19.85
CA ALA A 40 -0.23 -10.92 19.82
C ALA A 40 -0.38 -9.46 19.38
N ILE A 41 -1.43 -9.19 18.60
CA ILE A 41 -1.89 -7.84 18.30
C ILE A 41 -2.61 -7.32 19.55
N PRO A 42 -2.23 -6.16 20.12
CA PRO A 42 -2.93 -5.58 21.28
C PRO A 42 -4.43 -5.40 21.04
N ILE A 43 -5.25 -5.65 22.06
CA ILE A 43 -6.72 -5.67 21.93
C ILE A 43 -7.27 -4.32 21.45
N GLU A 44 -6.67 -3.21 21.86
CA GLU A 44 -7.07 -1.86 21.44
C GLU A 44 -6.96 -1.70 19.92
N ARG A 45 -5.90 -2.26 19.31
CA ARG A 45 -5.70 -2.25 17.86
C ARG A 45 -6.71 -3.14 17.16
N ALA A 46 -6.91 -4.36 17.66
CA ALA A 46 -7.88 -5.29 17.08
C ALA A 46 -9.30 -4.71 17.10
N LEU A 47 -9.70 -4.06 18.20
CA LEU A 47 -10.99 -3.39 18.33
C LEU A 47 -11.13 -2.22 17.36
N ARG A 48 -10.08 -1.40 17.17
CA ARG A 48 -10.09 -0.31 16.18
C ARG A 48 -10.34 -0.87 14.77
N VAL A 49 -9.57 -1.87 14.37
CA VAL A 49 -9.70 -2.53 13.06
C VAL A 49 -11.09 -3.14 12.87
N ALA A 50 -11.62 -3.83 13.88
CA ALA A 50 -12.96 -4.40 13.81
C ALA A 50 -14.05 -3.33 13.66
N ARG A 51 -13.95 -2.21 14.36
CA ARG A 51 -14.90 -1.09 14.23
C ARG A 51 -14.87 -0.48 12.85
N GLU A 52 -13.69 -0.21 12.29
CA GLU A 52 -13.54 0.32 10.93
C GLU A 52 -14.13 -0.62 9.89
N LEU A 53 -13.88 -1.93 10.00
CA LEU A 53 -14.48 -2.93 9.11
C LEU A 53 -16.02 -2.97 9.21
N VAL A 54 -16.57 -2.87 10.42
CA VAL A 54 -18.03 -2.88 10.63
C VAL A 54 -18.69 -1.60 10.12
N GLN A 55 -18.04 -0.44 10.30
CA GLN A 55 -18.60 0.87 9.94
C GLN A 55 -18.42 1.19 8.44
N ASP A 56 -17.20 1.02 7.94
CA ASP A 56 -16.78 1.53 6.63
C ASP A 56 -16.52 0.39 5.62
N GLY A 57 -16.62 -0.87 6.04
CA GLY A 57 -16.31 -2.04 5.20
C GLY A 57 -14.82 -2.17 4.85
N SER A 58 -13.96 -1.30 5.38
CA SER A 58 -12.53 -1.25 5.08
C SER A 58 -11.73 -0.69 6.25
N VAL A 59 -10.44 -1.03 6.33
CA VAL A 59 -9.50 -0.51 7.33
C VAL A 59 -8.70 0.61 6.70
N ARG A 60 -8.76 1.82 7.26
CA ARG A 60 -8.04 2.98 6.74
C ARG A 60 -6.69 3.07 7.42
N ARG A 61 -5.61 2.89 6.66
CA ARG A 61 -4.24 2.98 7.19
C ARG A 61 -3.69 4.38 6.99
N ALA A 62 -3.22 4.98 8.09
CA ALA A 62 -2.45 6.22 8.03
C ALA A 62 -1.17 5.98 7.22
N TRP A 63 -0.92 6.86 6.26
CA TRP A 63 0.19 6.78 5.33
C TRP A 63 0.88 8.14 5.24
N VAL A 64 2.20 8.12 5.28
CA VAL A 64 3.05 9.32 5.24
C VAL A 64 3.80 9.48 3.92
N GLY A 65 3.80 8.46 3.06
CA GLY A 65 4.48 8.51 1.76
C GLY A 65 6.00 8.59 1.84
N LEU A 66 6.59 7.87 2.79
CA LEU A 66 8.01 7.87 3.07
C LEU A 66 8.47 6.46 3.44
N ASP A 67 9.53 5.99 2.79
CA ASP A 67 10.22 4.75 3.10
C ASP A 67 11.59 5.05 3.71
N VAL A 68 11.94 4.28 4.72
CA VAL A 68 13.21 4.35 5.43
C VAL A 68 14.04 3.09 5.21
N ALA A 69 15.35 3.17 5.44
CA ALA A 69 16.22 2.00 5.41
C ALA A 69 15.71 0.91 6.37
N GLY A 70 15.71 -0.34 5.91
CA GLY A 70 15.22 -1.52 6.63
C GLY A 70 16.24 -2.11 7.61
N ALA A 71 15.78 -3.05 8.44
CA ALA A 71 16.56 -3.66 9.53
C ALA A 71 17.91 -4.29 9.13
N ASP A 72 18.05 -4.68 7.87
CA ASP A 72 19.29 -5.19 7.28
C ASP A 72 20.41 -4.14 7.20
N ARG A 73 20.08 -2.85 7.31
CA ARG A 73 21.03 -1.72 7.23
C ARG A 73 21.34 -1.04 8.56
N MET A 74 21.28 -1.80 9.65
CA MET A 74 21.50 -1.32 11.02
C MET A 74 22.78 -0.48 11.23
N ASN A 75 23.87 -0.78 10.50
CA ASN A 75 25.14 -0.07 10.61
C ASN A 75 25.08 1.37 10.05
N ASP A 76 24.25 1.60 9.04
CA ASP A 76 24.10 2.91 8.40
C ASP A 76 23.46 3.91 9.37
N TRP A 77 22.58 3.41 10.25
CA TRP A 77 21.80 4.22 11.17
C TRP A 77 22.63 4.78 12.33
N LYS A 78 23.51 3.93 12.88
CA LYS A 78 24.43 4.35 13.95
C LYS A 78 25.37 5.44 13.47
N SER A 79 25.86 5.30 12.24
CA SER A 79 26.76 6.26 11.60
C SER A 79 26.04 7.56 11.25
N ALA A 80 24.79 7.47 10.79
CA ALA A 80 23.96 8.62 10.44
C ALA A 80 23.33 9.35 11.65
N GLY A 81 23.31 8.72 12.82
CA GLY A 81 22.70 9.29 14.03
C GLY A 81 21.16 9.23 14.05
N GLY A 82 20.54 8.45 13.16
CA GLY A 82 19.10 8.34 12.97
C GLY A 82 18.71 7.32 11.90
N VAL A 83 17.50 7.43 11.35
CA VAL A 83 16.93 6.49 10.37
C VAL A 83 16.95 7.12 8.97
N PRO A 84 17.77 6.63 8.02
CA PRO A 84 17.87 7.18 6.67
C PRO A 84 16.59 7.00 5.87
N VAL A 85 16.19 8.05 5.16
CA VAL A 85 15.09 8.06 4.19
C VAL A 85 15.61 7.55 2.85
N VAL A 86 15.02 6.48 2.34
CA VAL A 86 15.45 5.82 1.08
C VAL A 86 14.52 6.14 -0.08
N ALA A 87 13.26 6.48 0.19
CA ALA A 87 12.34 6.95 -0.83
C ALA A 87 11.30 7.90 -0.24
N VAL A 88 10.92 8.90 -1.02
CA VAL A 88 9.78 9.76 -0.74
C VAL A 88 8.84 9.71 -1.93
N VAL A 89 7.57 9.45 -1.67
CA VAL A 89 6.56 9.37 -2.72
C VAL A 89 6.24 10.79 -3.20
N PRO A 90 6.38 11.08 -4.52
CA PRO A 90 6.05 12.38 -5.08
C PRO A 90 4.62 12.79 -4.73
N ASP A 91 4.44 14.06 -4.41
CA ASP A 91 3.18 14.65 -3.93
C ASP A 91 2.57 13.99 -2.68
N GLY A 92 3.26 13.03 -2.04
CA GLY A 92 2.84 12.39 -0.80
C GLY A 92 2.98 13.30 0.43
N PRO A 93 2.44 12.92 1.59
CA PRO A 93 2.50 13.72 2.81
C PRO A 93 3.90 14.17 3.22
N ALA A 94 4.89 13.27 3.15
CA ALA A 94 6.28 13.59 3.46
C ALA A 94 6.92 14.54 2.44
N ALA A 95 6.67 14.34 1.13
CA ALA A 95 7.12 15.27 0.09
C ALA A 95 6.55 16.67 0.30
N ARG A 96 5.24 16.78 0.60
CA ARG A 96 4.59 18.06 0.92
C ARG A 96 5.13 18.72 2.20
N ALA A 97 5.64 17.91 3.12
CA ALA A 97 6.34 18.39 4.31
C ALA A 97 7.80 18.80 4.04
N GLY A 98 8.29 18.62 2.81
CA GLY A 98 9.63 18.99 2.38
C GLY A 98 10.71 17.93 2.68
N LEU A 99 10.33 16.72 3.07
CA LEU A 99 11.29 15.61 3.23
C LEU A 99 11.72 15.08 1.87
N GLN A 100 12.97 14.63 1.80
CA GLN A 100 13.63 14.17 0.59
C GLN A 100 14.37 12.85 0.82
N THR A 101 14.62 12.12 -0.26
CA THR A 101 15.50 10.96 -0.22
C THR A 101 16.91 11.40 0.20
N GLY A 102 17.51 10.68 1.15
CA GLY A 102 18.82 11.04 1.71
C GLY A 102 18.74 11.75 3.07
N ASP A 103 17.58 12.29 3.45
CA ASP A 103 17.36 12.81 4.80
C ASP A 103 17.54 11.71 5.85
N VAL A 104 17.95 12.09 7.08
CA VAL A 104 18.05 11.15 8.20
C VAL A 104 17.11 11.57 9.32
N LEU A 105 16.08 10.76 9.58
CA LEU A 105 15.11 11.04 10.64
C LEU A 105 15.74 10.82 12.01
N VAL A 106 15.74 11.83 12.87
CA VAL A 106 16.36 11.77 14.21
C VAL A 106 15.33 11.79 15.35
N ARG A 107 14.16 12.41 15.12
CA ARG A 107 13.09 12.49 16.12
C ARG A 107 11.73 12.55 15.43
N ALA A 108 10.71 11.93 16.02
CA ALA A 108 9.32 12.12 15.64
C ALA A 108 8.42 12.20 16.87
N ASN A 109 7.53 13.19 16.93
CA ASN A 109 6.65 13.47 18.07
C ASN A 109 7.39 13.47 19.43
N GLY A 110 8.58 14.08 19.45
CA GLY A 110 9.45 14.13 20.63
C GLY A 110 10.23 12.85 20.94
N ARG A 111 9.92 11.71 20.29
CA ARG A 111 10.62 10.43 20.47
C ARG A 111 11.86 10.34 19.58
N ARG A 112 13.01 10.02 20.18
CA ARG A 112 14.26 9.83 19.44
C ARG A 112 14.18 8.55 18.59
N LEU A 113 14.58 8.67 17.32
CA LEU A 113 14.58 7.56 16.36
C LEU A 113 16.01 7.01 16.23
N ARG A 114 16.24 5.77 16.65
CA ARG A 114 17.56 5.12 16.60
C ARG A 114 17.63 4.04 15.52
N ASN A 115 16.47 3.54 15.11
CA ASN A 115 16.35 2.44 14.17
C ASN A 115 14.97 2.43 13.49
N TYR A 116 14.84 1.58 12.47
CA TYR A 116 13.59 1.32 11.77
C TYR A 116 12.41 0.99 12.71
N LEU A 117 12.65 0.24 13.79
CA LEU A 117 11.57 -0.15 14.71
C LEU A 117 11.03 1.04 15.52
N ASP A 118 11.88 2.00 15.88
CA ASP A 118 11.44 3.25 16.52
C ASP A 118 10.52 4.04 15.56
N TRP A 119 10.81 4.04 14.26
CA TRP A 119 9.96 4.68 13.24
C TRP A 119 8.65 3.93 13.01
N GLU A 120 8.69 2.59 12.87
CA GLU A 120 7.48 1.76 12.79
C GLU A 120 6.56 1.97 14.00
N ALA A 121 7.13 2.07 15.21
CA ALA A 121 6.35 2.37 16.41
C ALA A 121 5.62 3.72 16.32
N VAL A 122 6.23 4.74 15.71
CA VAL A 122 5.56 6.02 15.43
C VAL A 122 4.42 5.84 14.44
N LEU A 123 4.65 5.11 13.34
CA LEU A 123 3.62 4.85 12.32
C LEU A 123 2.43 4.05 12.86
N LEU A 124 2.66 3.21 13.86
CA LEU A 124 1.62 2.41 14.50
C LEU A 124 0.71 3.21 15.45
N ASP A 125 1.20 4.35 15.96
CA ASP A 125 0.50 5.21 16.92
C ASP A 125 -0.32 6.33 16.24
N ILE A 126 -0.06 6.62 14.97
CA ILE A 126 -0.69 7.72 14.22
C ILE A 126 -2.02 7.32 13.57
N HIS A 127 -2.86 8.33 13.35
CA HIS A 127 -4.12 8.26 12.62
C HIS A 127 -4.09 9.24 11.43
N ILE A 128 -5.05 9.06 10.51
CA ILE A 128 -5.22 9.97 9.37
C ILE A 128 -5.62 11.35 9.90
N GLY A 129 -4.97 12.39 9.39
CA GLY A 129 -5.19 13.78 9.83
C GLY A 129 -4.38 14.21 11.05
N ASP A 130 -3.67 13.29 11.71
CA ASP A 130 -2.73 13.65 12.78
C ASP A 130 -1.64 14.61 12.27
N ARG A 131 -0.96 15.28 13.19
CA ARG A 131 0.24 16.07 12.89
C ARG A 131 1.43 15.36 13.48
N ILE A 132 2.35 14.93 12.62
CA ILE A 132 3.61 14.33 13.04
C ILE A 132 4.69 15.37 12.88
N ASP A 133 5.26 15.82 14.01
CA ASP A 133 6.42 16.70 14.00
C ASP A 133 7.68 15.84 13.94
N VAL A 134 8.42 15.94 12.84
CA VAL A 134 9.62 15.17 12.53
C VAL A 134 10.82 16.12 12.52
N VAL A 135 11.91 15.72 13.16
CA VAL A 135 13.22 16.36 12.98
C VAL A 135 14.07 15.42 12.14
N ALA A 136 14.65 15.96 11.07
CA ALA A 136 15.54 15.25 10.16
C ALA A 136 16.85 16.01 9.97
N LEU A 137 17.91 15.29 9.61
CA LEU A 137 19.14 15.87 9.09
C LEU A 137 19.07 15.87 7.56
N SER A 138 18.97 17.07 6.97
CA SER A 138 19.00 17.31 5.53
C SER A 138 20.34 17.96 5.19
N ASP A 139 21.15 17.32 4.35
CA ASP A 139 22.53 17.75 4.06
C ASP A 139 23.36 18.04 5.34
N GLY A 140 23.13 17.24 6.39
CA GLY A 140 23.81 17.36 7.68
C GLY A 140 23.32 18.49 8.59
N ARG A 141 22.25 19.21 8.22
CA ARG A 141 21.62 20.25 9.04
C ARG A 141 20.28 19.79 9.58
N GLU A 142 20.00 20.08 10.84
CA GLU A 142 18.68 19.79 11.42
C GLU A 142 17.59 20.66 10.79
N ALA A 143 16.54 20.02 10.32
CA ALA A 143 15.32 20.62 9.81
C ALA A 143 14.10 19.99 10.50
N SER A 144 13.09 20.80 10.78
CA SER A 144 11.82 20.35 11.35
C SER A 144 10.74 20.32 10.27
N HIS A 145 10.08 19.19 10.14
CA HIS A 145 9.04 18.91 9.17
C HIS A 145 7.74 18.56 9.88
N ARG A 146 6.61 18.97 9.31
CA ARG A 146 5.30 18.57 9.79
C ARG A 146 4.60 17.73 8.74
N ILE A 147 4.48 16.44 9.00
CA ILE A 147 3.78 15.50 8.13
C ILE A 147 2.34 15.38 8.61
N VAL A 148 1.40 15.43 7.67
CA VAL A 148 -0.02 15.15 7.94
C VAL A 148 -0.38 13.84 7.25
N PRO A 149 -0.52 12.71 7.98
CA PRO A 149 -0.84 11.43 7.38
C PRO A 149 -2.15 11.50 6.62
N ALA A 150 -2.13 10.94 5.42
CA ALA A 150 -3.31 10.75 4.60
C ALA A 150 -3.69 9.27 4.61
N ASP A 151 -4.80 8.93 3.98
CA ASP A 151 -5.07 7.55 3.65
C ASP A 151 -3.97 6.98 2.76
N LEU A 152 -3.68 5.70 2.99
CA LEU A 152 -2.97 4.92 1.99
C LEU A 152 -3.73 5.02 0.66
N PRO A 153 -3.13 5.51 -0.43
CA PRO A 153 -3.89 5.88 -1.62
C PRO A 153 -4.60 4.73 -2.33
N THR A 154 -4.20 3.49 -2.07
CA THR A 154 -4.91 2.28 -2.52
C THR A 154 -6.29 2.11 -1.87
N VAL A 155 -6.52 2.71 -0.70
CA VAL A 155 -7.78 2.63 0.07
C VAL A 155 -8.76 3.71 -0.40
N THR A 156 -8.29 4.92 -0.73
CA THR A 156 -9.14 6.02 -1.19
C THR A 156 -9.34 6.10 -2.70
N ALA A 157 -8.49 5.44 -3.48
CA ALA A 157 -8.66 5.42 -4.93
C ALA A 157 -9.96 4.73 -5.33
N GLU A 158 -10.62 5.25 -6.36
CA GLU A 158 -11.89 4.72 -6.86
C GLU A 158 -11.75 3.24 -7.24
N ARG A 159 -12.40 2.37 -6.46
CA ARG A 159 -12.42 0.92 -6.68
C ARG A 159 -13.66 0.50 -7.46
N VAL A 160 -13.44 -0.28 -8.50
CA VAL A 160 -14.52 -0.83 -9.34
C VAL A 160 -14.22 -2.31 -9.57
N ARG A 161 -15.24 -3.15 -9.38
CA ARG A 161 -15.20 -4.54 -9.84
C ARG A 161 -15.81 -4.60 -11.24
N LEU A 162 -15.02 -5.02 -12.21
CA LEU A 162 -15.44 -5.05 -13.62
C LEU A 162 -14.97 -6.34 -14.28
N ARG A 163 -15.91 -7.10 -14.86
CA ARG A 163 -15.64 -8.37 -15.55
C ARG A 163 -14.77 -9.34 -14.72
N GLY A 164 -15.00 -9.38 -13.40
CA GLY A 164 -14.26 -10.23 -12.46
C GLY A 164 -12.91 -9.67 -11.99
N LEU A 165 -12.45 -8.54 -12.53
CA LEU A 165 -11.26 -7.84 -12.07
C LEU A 165 -11.61 -6.87 -10.94
N ASP A 166 -10.75 -6.82 -9.92
CA ASP A 166 -10.74 -5.71 -8.96
C ASP A 166 -9.78 -4.64 -9.45
N LEU A 167 -10.31 -3.44 -9.68
CA LEU A 167 -9.57 -2.34 -10.26
C LEU A 167 -9.55 -1.15 -9.31
N THR A 168 -8.48 -0.38 -9.36
CA THR A 168 -8.38 0.92 -8.69
C THR A 168 -7.78 1.97 -9.63
N THR A 169 -8.16 3.24 -9.49
CA THR A 169 -7.57 4.31 -10.32
C THR A 169 -6.11 4.52 -9.95
N LEU A 170 -5.23 4.65 -10.95
CA LEU A 170 -3.81 4.94 -10.73
C LEU A 170 -3.65 6.33 -10.13
N THR A 171 -3.22 6.38 -8.87
CA THR A 171 -2.84 7.63 -8.19
C THR A 171 -1.33 7.81 -8.22
N PRO A 172 -0.79 9.02 -8.00
CA PRO A 172 0.65 9.26 -7.93
C PRO A 172 1.40 8.33 -6.97
N ALA A 173 0.75 7.96 -5.86
CA ALA A 173 1.33 7.06 -4.87
C ALA A 173 1.31 5.59 -5.30
N ILE A 174 0.22 5.13 -5.92
CA ILE A 174 0.18 3.78 -6.52
C ILE A 174 1.22 3.70 -7.63
N ARG A 175 1.36 4.76 -8.43
CA ARG A 175 2.38 4.87 -9.47
C ARG A 175 3.80 4.71 -8.89
N ALA A 176 4.11 5.46 -7.82
CA ALA A 176 5.40 5.37 -7.14
C ALA A 176 5.66 3.96 -6.57
N GLN A 177 4.64 3.36 -5.96
CA GLN A 177 4.73 2.01 -5.39
C GLN A 177 4.97 0.93 -6.45
N LEU A 178 4.28 1.02 -7.60
CA LEU A 178 4.39 0.04 -8.69
C LEU A 178 5.60 0.31 -9.62
N GLY A 179 6.23 1.48 -9.50
CA GLY A 179 7.34 1.89 -10.38
C GLY A 179 6.92 2.03 -11.84
N VAL A 180 5.66 2.38 -12.11
CA VAL A 180 5.12 2.57 -13.45
C VAL A 180 5.36 3.99 -13.95
N ARG A 181 5.46 4.14 -15.27
CA ARG A 181 5.75 5.39 -15.97
C ARG A 181 4.50 6.16 -16.36
N SER A 182 3.38 5.46 -16.53
CA SER A 182 2.10 6.08 -16.90
C SER A 182 1.60 7.03 -15.83
N ASP A 183 1.10 8.19 -16.25
CA ASP A 183 0.56 9.21 -15.34
C ASP A 183 -0.90 8.96 -14.94
N ALA A 184 -1.61 8.15 -15.70
CA ALA A 184 -3.00 7.78 -15.44
C ALA A 184 -3.29 6.36 -15.93
N GLY A 185 -4.36 5.76 -15.42
CA GLY A 185 -4.78 4.41 -15.78
C GLY A 185 -5.68 3.76 -14.73
N ALA A 186 -6.05 2.51 -14.98
CA ALA A 186 -6.73 1.65 -14.03
C ALA A 186 -5.81 0.48 -13.64
N THR A 187 -5.39 0.44 -12.39
CA THR A 187 -4.54 -0.61 -11.82
C THR A 187 -5.37 -1.84 -11.47
N ILE A 188 -4.91 -3.02 -11.89
CA ILE A 188 -5.44 -4.32 -11.49
C ILE A 188 -4.96 -4.62 -10.07
N VAL A 189 -5.89 -4.65 -9.12
CA VAL A 189 -5.64 -5.02 -7.72
C VAL A 189 -5.70 -6.54 -7.57
N SER A 190 -6.67 -7.17 -8.22
CA SER A 190 -6.81 -8.62 -8.24
C SER A 190 -7.35 -9.08 -9.59
N VAL A 191 -6.72 -10.10 -10.15
CA VAL A 191 -7.20 -10.84 -11.32
C VAL A 191 -7.46 -12.32 -10.97
N PRO A 192 -8.60 -12.90 -11.37
CA PRO A 192 -8.84 -14.34 -11.20
C PRO A 192 -7.80 -15.20 -11.92
N ASP A 193 -7.42 -16.32 -11.33
CA ASP A 193 -6.41 -17.24 -11.89
C ASP A 193 -6.72 -17.67 -13.33
N GLU A 194 -7.99 -17.93 -13.63
CA GLU A 194 -8.43 -18.29 -14.97
C GLU A 194 -8.18 -17.16 -15.97
N THR A 195 -8.53 -15.92 -15.60
CA THR A 195 -8.28 -14.73 -16.42
C THR A 195 -6.78 -14.53 -16.62
N THR A 196 -5.96 -14.73 -15.58
CA THR A 196 -4.49 -14.69 -15.69
C THR A 196 -3.97 -15.70 -16.71
N ARG A 197 -4.46 -16.94 -16.68
CA ARG A 197 -4.04 -17.99 -17.63
C ARG A 197 -4.44 -17.67 -19.07
N LEU A 198 -5.64 -17.12 -19.27
CA LEU A 198 -6.19 -16.86 -20.61
C LEU A 198 -5.62 -15.59 -21.25
N THR A 199 -5.37 -14.56 -20.45
CA THR A 199 -5.05 -13.21 -20.94
C THR A 199 -3.62 -12.77 -20.65
N GLY A 200 -2.96 -13.41 -19.68
CA GLY A 200 -1.65 -13.00 -19.18
C GLY A 200 -1.66 -11.76 -18.27
N LEU A 201 -2.84 -11.16 -18.00
CA LEU A 201 -2.99 -10.07 -17.03
C LEU A 201 -2.61 -10.53 -15.63
N ARG A 202 -2.09 -9.61 -14.81
CA ARG A 202 -1.61 -9.86 -13.45
C ARG A 202 -1.95 -8.71 -12.52
N ASP A 203 -1.94 -9.00 -11.23
CA ASP A 203 -1.99 -7.97 -10.19
C ASP A 203 -0.84 -6.98 -10.36
N GLY A 204 -1.14 -5.70 -10.24
CA GLY A 204 -0.20 -4.60 -10.45
C GLY A 204 -0.07 -4.13 -11.90
N ASP A 205 -0.70 -4.80 -12.88
CA ASP A 205 -0.79 -4.24 -14.23
C ASP A 205 -1.63 -2.96 -14.23
N VAL A 206 -1.23 -1.98 -15.04
CA VAL A 206 -1.95 -0.71 -15.18
C VAL A 206 -2.52 -0.60 -16.58
N ILE A 207 -3.84 -0.65 -16.70
CA ILE A 207 -4.56 -0.47 -17.97
C ILE A 207 -4.52 1.00 -18.35
N VAL A 208 -3.97 1.31 -19.52
CA VAL A 208 -3.70 2.69 -19.96
C VAL A 208 -4.49 3.10 -21.19
N ARG A 209 -4.96 2.13 -21.99
CA ARG A 209 -5.69 2.40 -23.23
C ARG A 209 -6.46 1.17 -23.69
N VAL A 210 -7.62 1.40 -24.29
CA VAL A 210 -8.40 0.36 -24.98
C VAL A 210 -8.64 0.79 -26.42
N ASP A 211 -8.31 -0.09 -27.36
CA ASP A 211 -8.61 0.11 -28.77
C ASP A 211 -9.74 -0.81 -29.20
N TYR A 212 -10.73 -0.30 -29.91
CA TYR A 212 -11.83 -1.12 -30.43
C TYR A 212 -12.35 -0.56 -31.75
N VAL A 213 -13.09 -1.38 -32.49
CA VAL A 213 -13.73 -0.94 -33.74
C VAL A 213 -15.16 -0.55 -33.46
N SER A 214 -15.52 0.69 -33.81
CA SER A 214 -16.90 1.19 -33.82
C SER A 214 -17.15 1.88 -35.15
N ASP A 215 -18.30 1.64 -35.79
CA ASP A 215 -18.68 2.25 -37.07
C ASP A 215 -17.58 2.21 -38.15
N ARG A 216 -16.89 1.05 -38.24
CA ARG A 216 -15.76 0.80 -39.16
C ARG A 216 -14.54 1.71 -38.94
N ARG A 217 -14.42 2.34 -37.77
CA ARG A 217 -13.26 3.14 -37.36
C ARG A 217 -12.62 2.53 -36.12
N VAL A 218 -11.29 2.64 -36.03
CA VAL A 218 -10.56 2.28 -34.82
C VAL A 218 -10.64 3.45 -33.85
N VAL A 219 -11.23 3.21 -32.69
CA VAL A 219 -11.24 4.13 -31.56
C VAL A 219 -10.05 3.77 -30.67
N GLN A 220 -9.24 4.77 -30.31
CA GLN A 220 -8.16 4.62 -29.33
C GLN A 220 -8.54 5.40 -28.08
N ALA A 221 -9.05 4.70 -27.07
CA ALA A 221 -9.57 5.33 -25.86
C ALA A 221 -8.51 5.28 -24.74
N PRO A 222 -7.79 6.38 -24.45
CA PRO A 222 -6.91 6.43 -23.29
C PRO A 222 -7.73 6.26 -22.01
N ILE A 223 -7.17 5.54 -21.04
CA ILE A 223 -7.83 5.28 -19.76
C ILE A 223 -7.21 6.17 -18.69
N THR A 224 -8.03 7.02 -18.09
CA THR A 224 -7.59 7.94 -17.04
C THR A 224 -8.03 7.52 -15.63
N SER A 225 -9.05 6.65 -15.54
CA SER A 225 -9.62 6.16 -14.28
C SER A 225 -10.37 4.84 -14.46
N THR A 226 -10.75 4.21 -13.37
CA THR A 226 -11.61 3.01 -13.38
C THR A 226 -13.00 3.27 -13.95
N ARG A 227 -13.61 4.42 -13.65
CA ARG A 227 -14.89 4.85 -14.27
C ARG A 227 -14.76 5.04 -15.78
N ASP A 228 -13.65 5.62 -16.22
CA ASP A 228 -13.38 5.82 -17.64
C ASP A 228 -13.28 4.47 -18.38
N LEU A 229 -12.53 3.52 -17.81
CA LEU A 229 -12.46 2.16 -18.31
C LEU A 229 -13.82 1.47 -18.38
N ALA A 230 -14.66 1.60 -17.34
CA ALA A 230 -16.00 1.03 -17.34
C ALA A 230 -16.84 1.58 -18.49
N ARG A 231 -16.90 2.92 -18.65
CA ARG A 231 -17.62 3.56 -19.76
C ARG A 231 -17.11 3.10 -21.13
N VAL A 232 -15.79 3.01 -21.28
CA VAL A 232 -15.17 2.58 -22.55
C VAL A 232 -15.55 1.14 -22.88
N LEU A 233 -15.46 0.23 -21.91
CA LEU A 233 -15.82 -1.18 -22.12
C LEU A 233 -17.32 -1.39 -22.38
N ASP A 234 -18.19 -0.56 -21.79
CA ASP A 234 -19.64 -0.59 -22.05
C ASP A 234 -20.00 -0.05 -23.46
N ALA A 235 -19.17 0.83 -24.02
CA ALA A 235 -19.36 1.37 -25.37
C ALA A 235 -18.92 0.41 -26.48
N ILE A 236 -18.19 -0.66 -26.16
CA ILE A 236 -17.74 -1.64 -27.15
C ILE A 236 -18.96 -2.45 -27.63
N PRO A 237 -19.22 -2.53 -28.95
CA PRO A 237 -20.30 -3.35 -29.48
C PRO A 237 -20.17 -4.80 -29.04
N ARG A 238 -21.29 -5.47 -28.74
CA ARG A 238 -21.29 -6.89 -28.35
C ARG A 238 -20.57 -7.76 -29.38
N ASP A 239 -19.87 -8.78 -28.90
CA ASP A 239 -19.04 -9.69 -29.69
C ASP A 239 -17.92 -9.03 -30.51
N ALA A 240 -17.62 -7.74 -30.29
CA ALA A 240 -16.53 -7.07 -30.97
C ALA A 240 -15.18 -7.42 -30.34
N ARG A 241 -14.13 -7.40 -31.17
CA ARG A 241 -12.75 -7.51 -30.69
C ARG A 241 -12.26 -6.15 -30.23
N PHE A 242 -11.51 -6.16 -29.14
CA PHE A 242 -10.83 -4.97 -28.63
C PHE A 242 -9.46 -5.34 -28.09
N ARG A 243 -8.55 -4.38 -28.10
CA ARG A 243 -7.20 -4.50 -27.58
C ARG A 243 -7.07 -3.70 -26.31
N LEU A 244 -6.63 -4.34 -25.25
CA LEU A 244 -6.36 -3.70 -23.97
C LEU A 244 -4.84 -3.52 -23.83
N TRP A 245 -4.39 -2.27 -23.76
CA TRP A 245 -3.00 -1.92 -23.52
C TRP A 245 -2.78 -1.67 -22.02
N TYR A 246 -1.74 -2.27 -21.48
CA TYR A 246 -1.39 -2.14 -20.08
C TYR A 246 0.12 -1.98 -19.89
N GLU A 247 0.51 -1.34 -18.80
CA GLU A 247 1.88 -1.22 -18.37
C GLU A 247 2.20 -2.24 -17.26
N ARG A 248 3.34 -2.92 -17.39
CA ARG A 248 3.93 -3.78 -16.38
C ARG A 248 5.40 -3.45 -16.25
N GLN A 249 5.84 -3.05 -15.05
CA GLN A 249 7.26 -2.77 -14.75
C GLN A 249 7.92 -1.84 -15.78
N GLY A 250 7.27 -0.74 -16.17
CA GLY A 250 7.82 0.22 -17.13
C GLY A 250 7.66 -0.15 -18.61
N ARG A 251 7.05 -1.31 -18.93
CA ARG A 251 6.85 -1.79 -20.30
C ARG A 251 5.39 -1.83 -20.67
N TYR A 252 5.07 -1.34 -21.87
CA TYR A 252 3.74 -1.45 -22.44
C TYR A 252 3.55 -2.80 -23.14
N VAL A 253 2.47 -3.48 -22.80
CA VAL A 253 2.02 -4.76 -23.34
C VAL A 253 0.57 -4.62 -23.77
N TYR A 254 0.07 -5.55 -24.58
CA TYR A 254 -1.34 -5.60 -24.92
C TYR A 254 -1.87 -7.03 -24.92
N VAL A 255 -3.19 -7.14 -24.77
CA VAL A 255 -3.95 -8.37 -24.97
C VAL A 255 -5.18 -8.08 -25.83
N ASP A 256 -5.44 -8.95 -26.81
CA ASP A 256 -6.63 -8.90 -27.64
C ASP A 256 -7.75 -9.73 -27.01
N LEU A 257 -8.91 -9.12 -26.84
CA LEU A 257 -10.06 -9.64 -26.13
C LEU A 257 -11.34 -9.50 -26.98
N ARG A 258 -12.43 -10.09 -26.49
CA ARG A 258 -13.77 -9.99 -27.09
C ARG A 258 -14.77 -9.54 -26.03
N SER A 259 -15.65 -8.60 -26.40
CA SER A 259 -16.60 -7.95 -25.50
C SER A 259 -17.70 -8.86 -25.01
#